data_AF-A0A316KD27-F1
#
_entry.id   AF-A0A316KD27-F1
#
_cell.length_a   1.000
_cell.length_b   1.000
_cell.length_c   1.000
_cell.angle_alpha   90.00
_cell.angle_beta   90.00
_cell.angle_gamma   90.00
#
_symmetry.space_group_name_H-M   'P 1'
#
loop_
_entity.id
_entity.type
_entity.pdbx_description
1 polymer ?
#
loop_
_entity_poly.entity_id
_entity_poly.type
_entity_poly.pdbx_seq_one_letter_code
_entity_poly.pdbx_strand_id
1 'polypeptide(L)'
;MRQILLFTAALFLGTTTIHAQRSDGFERDYQKVKRTLEDWDPVRGAWLADAMPAVIDQTSVPVRTFPENVTPLDLMSLVPTDTRNEILEVAEDNRGTGRDDAFWTQFNNLVQTSACSQLEATSINRRPVTRARTYGDPHLVTYDGERIAFQAVGEFVLTKADDSRFEVQTRQRAVQDDFSVNTAVAMNINGDRVCLYAEDFPDMNTGMPLRVNGQAVQVTGGHYFLPNGGVIRRSAGNYIFDWPTGESVDARAGTTTGISFYNVSVNIMPCGAANLSGVLGNADGDARNDFANNGFSAGFGSNRGRDLSAFGIRNLADQHRVTQSTSLFDYGFGQSTFFFTDRTYPRVVRDINDLDQVRRDRATRRCNESGIRGNDLNACIYDNAFLNITPIPEPPVCPPTVTADELEPIRTPVVNDNPEPPIVPIGTVGSPRVPGGNGNTPGTGDVKPGTTKPTEGVNTPGGAVPRTPGNNTSGGTAPAKDVSKEEPKKRTRVWGWGTPSSSSSSEEEESTPTRSTPTRTEPTRTTPTRTTPTHTTPTRTTPTRSTPTRTTPTRSTPRTTPTRSTPTRSTPRTPSRGGRGG
;
A
#
# COMPACT_ATOMS: atom_id res chain seq x y z
N MET A 1 48.88 -38.90 -20.08
CA MET A 1 47.46 -39.18 -20.43
C MET A 1 46.66 -39.48 -19.17
N ARG A 2 45.70 -38.62 -18.80
CA ARG A 2 44.42 -38.93 -18.15
C ARG A 2 43.64 -37.63 -17.98
N GLN A 3 42.50 -37.52 -18.63
CA GLN A 3 41.59 -36.39 -18.51
C GLN A 3 40.89 -36.42 -17.15
N ILE A 4 40.60 -35.26 -16.57
CA ILE A 4 39.63 -35.10 -15.49
C ILE A 4 38.53 -34.19 -16.04
N LEU A 5 37.34 -34.75 -16.27
CA LEU A 5 36.16 -33.95 -16.63
C LEU A 5 35.67 -33.19 -15.40
N LEU A 6 35.60 -31.87 -15.52
CA LEU A 6 34.81 -31.01 -14.62
C LEU A 6 33.36 -31.00 -15.12
N PHE A 7 32.47 -31.72 -14.45
CA PHE A 7 31.03 -31.59 -14.64
C PHE A 7 30.50 -30.46 -13.76
N THR A 8 30.41 -29.25 -14.30
CA THR A 8 29.64 -28.15 -13.71
C THR A 8 28.16 -28.31 -14.05
N ALA A 9 27.39 -28.86 -13.11
CA ALA A 9 25.93 -28.89 -13.21
C ALA A 9 25.35 -27.52 -12.85
N ALA A 10 25.19 -26.65 -13.84
CA ALA A 10 24.42 -25.41 -13.68
C ALA A 10 22.92 -25.74 -13.70
N LEU A 11 22.32 -25.86 -12.51
CA LEU A 11 20.88 -26.07 -12.38
C LEU A 11 20.14 -24.74 -12.61
N PHE A 12 19.88 -24.41 -13.88
CA PHE A 12 18.98 -23.32 -14.24
C PHE A 12 17.55 -23.67 -13.82
N LEU A 13 17.11 -23.18 -12.66
CA LEU A 13 15.70 -23.06 -12.32
C LEU A 13 15.10 -21.90 -13.12
N GLY A 14 14.89 -22.15 -14.42
CA GLY A 14 14.11 -21.25 -15.26
C GLY A 14 12.66 -21.28 -14.84
N THR A 15 12.14 -20.14 -14.37
CA THR A 15 10.69 -19.93 -14.21
C THR A 15 10.06 -19.95 -15.59
N THR A 16 9.43 -21.06 -15.96
CA THR A 16 8.67 -21.18 -17.21
C THR A 16 7.38 -20.38 -17.10
N THR A 17 7.45 -19.09 -17.43
CA THR A 17 6.28 -18.31 -17.84
C THR A 17 5.76 -18.92 -19.13
N ILE A 18 4.78 -19.82 -19.00
CA ILE A 18 4.06 -20.38 -20.15
C ILE A 18 3.21 -19.24 -20.72
N HIS A 19 3.81 -18.47 -21.62
CA HIS A 19 3.08 -17.50 -22.42
C HIS A 19 2.11 -18.32 -23.28
N ALA A 20 0.80 -18.13 -23.05
CA ALA A 20 -0.20 -18.72 -23.91
C ALA A 20 -0.03 -18.11 -25.30
N GLN A 21 0.53 -18.88 -26.23
CA GLN A 21 0.64 -18.44 -27.63
C GLN A 21 -0.76 -18.14 -28.15
N ARG A 22 -1.00 -16.88 -28.53
CA ARG A 22 -2.24 -16.43 -29.16
C ARG A 22 -2.59 -17.28 -30.37
N SER A 23 -3.87 -17.36 -30.74
CA SER A 23 -4.24 -18.02 -32.01
C SER A 23 -3.80 -17.21 -33.23
N ASP A 24 -3.68 -17.86 -34.39
CA ASP A 24 -3.39 -17.21 -35.67
C ASP A 24 -4.49 -16.18 -36.07
N GLY A 25 -5.69 -16.29 -35.50
CA GLY A 25 -6.79 -15.34 -35.70
C GLY A 25 -6.69 -14.09 -34.81
N PHE A 26 -6.02 -14.18 -33.66
CA PHE A 26 -6.08 -13.17 -32.61
C PHE A 26 -5.79 -11.75 -33.10
N GLU A 27 -4.69 -11.54 -33.83
CA GLU A 27 -4.33 -10.20 -34.31
C GLU A 27 -5.38 -9.64 -35.28
N ARG A 28 -5.95 -10.46 -36.18
CA ARG A 28 -7.01 -10.02 -37.10
C ARG A 28 -8.23 -9.50 -36.33
N ASP A 29 -8.60 -10.18 -35.26
CA ASP A 29 -9.81 -9.86 -34.51
C ASP A 29 -9.58 -8.68 -33.54
N TYR A 30 -8.39 -8.61 -32.92
CA TYR A 30 -7.96 -7.49 -32.08
C TYR A 30 -7.65 -6.20 -32.86
N GLN A 31 -7.30 -6.30 -34.16
CA GLN A 31 -7.14 -5.14 -35.04
C GLN A 31 -8.42 -4.30 -35.22
N LYS A 32 -9.61 -4.85 -34.92
CA LYS A 32 -10.84 -4.05 -34.80
C LYS A 32 -10.74 -3.10 -33.60
N VAL A 33 -10.46 -3.64 -32.41
CA VAL A 33 -10.29 -2.88 -31.15
C VAL A 33 -9.25 -1.77 -31.30
N LYS A 34 -8.09 -2.07 -31.93
CA LYS A 34 -7.05 -1.07 -32.20
C LYS A 34 -7.59 0.13 -32.97
N ARG A 35 -8.28 -0.10 -34.09
CA ARG A 35 -8.86 0.97 -34.91
C ARG A 35 -9.93 1.77 -34.18
N THR A 36 -10.88 1.09 -33.52
CA THR A 36 -11.95 1.75 -32.77
C THR A 36 -11.41 2.68 -31.66
N LEU A 37 -10.28 2.33 -31.04
CA LEU A 37 -9.59 3.21 -30.07
C LEU A 37 -8.77 4.32 -30.75
N GLU A 38 -8.03 4.02 -31.82
CA GLU A 38 -7.26 5.02 -32.61
C GLU A 38 -8.17 6.09 -33.24
N ASP A 39 -9.36 5.71 -33.71
CA ASP A 39 -10.37 6.62 -34.27
C ASP A 39 -10.99 7.53 -33.20
N TRP A 40 -11.00 7.12 -31.93
CA TRP A 40 -11.37 7.97 -30.79
C TRP A 40 -10.28 8.99 -30.45
N ASP A 41 -9.04 8.53 -30.24
CA ASP A 41 -7.88 9.39 -30.00
C ASP A 41 -6.61 8.77 -30.66
N PRO A 42 -6.03 9.42 -31.70
CA PRO A 42 -4.87 8.88 -32.43
C PRO A 42 -3.59 8.70 -31.61
N VAL A 43 -3.51 9.22 -30.38
CA VAL A 43 -2.34 9.11 -29.51
C VAL A 43 -2.67 8.32 -28.25
N ARG A 44 -3.73 8.70 -27.53
CA ARG A 44 -4.17 8.04 -26.29
C ARG A 44 -4.83 6.68 -26.58
N GLY A 45 -5.66 6.62 -27.62
CA GLY A 45 -6.32 5.39 -28.06
C GLY A 45 -5.34 4.36 -28.63
N ALA A 46 -4.40 4.81 -29.46
CA ALA A 46 -3.29 3.97 -29.95
C ALA A 46 -2.50 3.35 -28.78
N TRP A 47 -2.07 4.17 -27.82
CA TRP A 47 -1.36 3.69 -26.63
C TRP A 47 -2.22 2.75 -25.77
N LEU A 48 -3.51 3.07 -25.58
CA LEU A 48 -4.43 2.24 -24.80
C LEU A 48 -4.65 0.87 -25.44
N ALA A 49 -4.74 0.81 -26.76
CA ALA A 49 -4.92 -0.44 -27.51
C ALA A 49 -3.74 -1.41 -27.35
N ASP A 50 -2.50 -0.89 -27.21
CA ASP A 50 -1.31 -1.69 -26.91
C ASP A 50 -1.10 -1.92 -25.39
N ALA A 51 -1.56 -1.01 -24.54
CA ALA A 51 -1.48 -1.17 -23.08
C ALA A 51 -2.45 -2.21 -22.52
N MET A 52 -3.68 -2.31 -23.05
CA MET A 52 -4.69 -3.25 -22.53
C MET A 52 -4.24 -4.74 -22.60
N PRO A 53 -3.61 -5.24 -23.67
CA PRO A 53 -3.06 -6.59 -23.68
C PRO A 53 -1.89 -6.76 -22.73
N ALA A 54 -1.01 -5.76 -22.61
CA ALA A 54 0.10 -5.81 -21.66
C ALA A 54 -0.39 -5.93 -20.20
N VAL A 55 -1.45 -5.19 -19.84
CA VAL A 55 -2.11 -5.28 -18.52
C VAL A 55 -2.66 -6.69 -18.27
N ILE A 56 -3.40 -7.26 -19.23
CA ILE A 56 -4.00 -8.60 -19.09
C ILE A 56 -2.94 -9.69 -18.96
N ASP A 57 -1.85 -9.57 -19.74
CA ASP A 57 -0.75 -10.54 -19.76
C ASP A 57 0.29 -10.28 -18.63
N GLN A 58 0.06 -9.28 -17.75
CA GLN A 58 0.95 -8.86 -16.66
C GLN A 58 2.38 -8.52 -17.12
N THR A 59 2.48 -7.87 -18.28
CA THR A 59 3.73 -7.41 -18.90
C THR A 59 3.81 -5.89 -18.94
N SER A 60 4.98 -5.35 -19.30
CA SER A 60 5.20 -3.91 -19.28
C SER A 60 4.39 -3.19 -20.36
N VAL A 61 3.67 -2.14 -19.96
CA VAL A 61 2.91 -1.27 -20.89
C VAL A 61 3.87 -0.43 -21.75
N PRO A 62 3.47 0.01 -22.95
CA PRO A 62 4.27 0.95 -23.74
C PRO A 62 4.53 2.27 -23.02
N VAL A 63 5.63 2.94 -23.37
CA VAL A 63 5.94 4.30 -22.89
C VAL A 63 4.81 5.25 -23.29
N ARG A 64 4.33 6.08 -22.35
CA ARG A 64 3.22 7.01 -22.60
C ARG A 64 3.67 8.19 -23.46
N THR A 65 2.75 8.63 -24.30
CA THR A 65 2.97 9.69 -25.29
C THR A 65 1.99 10.85 -25.15
N PHE A 66 1.42 11.01 -23.95
CA PHE A 66 0.43 12.02 -23.58
C PHE A 66 0.64 12.48 -22.12
N PRO A 67 0.26 13.72 -21.75
CA PRO A 67 0.63 14.35 -20.48
C PRO A 67 -0.19 13.86 -19.27
N GLU A 68 -1.27 13.09 -19.47
CA GLU A 68 -2.12 12.62 -18.38
C GLU A 68 -1.45 11.51 -17.54
N ASN A 69 -1.43 11.71 -16.21
CA ASN A 69 -0.83 10.77 -15.25
C ASN A 69 -1.86 9.73 -14.76
N VAL A 70 -2.44 8.99 -15.70
CA VAL A 70 -3.62 8.12 -15.53
C VAL A 70 -3.28 6.63 -15.75
N THR A 71 -3.92 5.69 -15.06
CA THR A 71 -3.77 4.26 -15.36
C THR A 71 -4.40 3.88 -16.73
N PRO A 72 -4.14 2.68 -17.29
CA PRO A 72 -4.88 2.14 -18.43
C PRO A 72 -6.41 2.14 -18.22
N LEU A 73 -6.89 1.73 -17.05
CA LEU A 73 -8.34 1.75 -16.76
C LEU A 73 -8.89 3.17 -16.62
N ASP A 74 -8.16 4.08 -15.96
CA ASP A 74 -8.56 5.50 -15.89
C ASP A 74 -8.75 6.06 -17.30
N LEU A 75 -7.82 5.77 -18.23
CA LEU A 75 -7.92 6.22 -19.61
C LEU A 75 -9.09 5.55 -20.36
N MET A 76 -9.34 4.25 -20.14
CA MET A 76 -10.52 3.56 -20.65
C MET A 76 -11.83 4.15 -20.10
N SER A 77 -11.84 4.70 -18.88
CA SER A 77 -13.01 5.38 -18.31
C SER A 77 -13.36 6.69 -19.04
N LEU A 78 -12.40 7.29 -19.75
CA LEU A 78 -12.57 8.49 -20.58
C LEU A 78 -13.00 8.17 -22.03
N VAL A 79 -12.90 6.91 -22.46
CA VAL A 79 -13.40 6.45 -23.77
C VAL A 79 -14.94 6.60 -23.80
N PRO A 80 -15.54 7.21 -24.86
CA PRO A 80 -16.98 7.34 -24.98
C PRO A 80 -17.71 6.00 -24.88
N THR A 81 -18.91 6.01 -24.29
CA THR A 81 -19.70 4.80 -24.08
C THR A 81 -19.99 4.03 -25.38
N ASP A 82 -20.25 4.72 -26.49
CA ASP A 82 -20.48 4.06 -27.79
C ASP A 82 -19.22 3.33 -28.28
N THR A 83 -18.06 3.98 -28.20
CA THR A 83 -16.74 3.38 -28.50
C THR A 83 -16.43 2.18 -27.60
N ARG A 84 -16.77 2.26 -26.29
CA ARG A 84 -16.65 1.12 -25.37
C ARG A 84 -17.61 -0.03 -25.73
N ASN A 85 -18.83 0.27 -26.15
CA ASN A 85 -19.79 -0.74 -26.58
C ASN A 85 -19.31 -1.48 -27.83
N GLU A 86 -18.75 -0.76 -28.81
CA GLU A 86 -18.19 -1.37 -30.03
C GLU A 86 -17.04 -2.35 -29.73
N ILE A 87 -16.08 -1.98 -28.87
CA ILE A 87 -15.00 -2.92 -28.47
C ILE A 87 -15.49 -4.05 -27.55
N LEU A 88 -16.60 -3.85 -26.82
CA LEU A 88 -17.25 -4.92 -26.06
C LEU A 88 -17.95 -5.93 -26.98
N GLU A 89 -18.61 -5.48 -28.06
CA GLU A 89 -19.18 -6.36 -29.09
C GLU A 89 -18.08 -7.22 -29.73
N VAL A 90 -16.94 -6.62 -30.10
CA VAL A 90 -15.77 -7.37 -30.60
C VAL A 90 -15.27 -8.40 -29.57
N ALA A 91 -15.29 -8.07 -28.28
CA ALA A 91 -14.89 -9.01 -27.25
C ALA A 91 -15.89 -10.17 -27.12
N GLU A 92 -17.19 -9.91 -27.04
CA GLU A 92 -18.23 -10.96 -26.95
C GLU A 92 -18.23 -11.89 -28.17
N ASP A 93 -18.06 -11.35 -29.39
CA ASP A 93 -17.93 -12.12 -30.64
C ASP A 93 -16.81 -13.18 -30.61
N ASN A 94 -15.79 -12.98 -29.77
CA ASN A 94 -14.63 -13.86 -29.64
C ASN A 94 -14.61 -14.68 -28.34
N ARG A 95 -15.46 -14.35 -27.35
CA ARG A 95 -15.60 -15.11 -26.11
C ARG A 95 -16.24 -16.48 -26.34
N GLY A 96 -15.92 -17.44 -25.47
CA GLY A 96 -16.33 -18.83 -25.60
C GLY A 96 -15.67 -19.56 -26.78
N THR A 97 -14.70 -18.95 -27.47
CA THR A 97 -14.05 -19.55 -28.65
C THR A 97 -12.54 -19.79 -28.44
N GLY A 98 -12.12 -21.01 -28.78
CA GLY A 98 -10.71 -21.33 -29.03
C GLY A 98 -9.75 -21.11 -27.87
N ARG A 99 -8.56 -20.58 -28.19
CA ARG A 99 -7.39 -20.49 -27.29
C ARG A 99 -7.30 -19.17 -26.53
N ASP A 100 -7.99 -18.13 -27.02
CA ASP A 100 -7.87 -16.75 -26.56
C ASP A 100 -9.06 -16.31 -25.67
N ASP A 101 -10.02 -17.21 -25.38
CA ASP A 101 -11.20 -16.94 -24.54
C ASP A 101 -10.86 -16.29 -23.18
N ALA A 102 -9.80 -16.78 -22.52
CA ALA A 102 -9.32 -16.21 -21.26
C ALA A 102 -8.93 -14.73 -21.41
N PHE A 103 -8.29 -14.35 -22.53
CA PHE A 103 -7.99 -12.95 -22.79
C PHE A 103 -9.25 -12.15 -23.07
N TRP A 104 -10.15 -12.63 -23.94
CA TRP A 104 -11.34 -11.87 -24.32
C TRP A 104 -12.29 -11.66 -23.15
N THR A 105 -12.40 -12.65 -22.25
CA THR A 105 -13.12 -12.51 -20.98
C THR A 105 -12.44 -11.47 -20.07
N GLN A 106 -11.12 -11.48 -19.94
CA GLN A 106 -10.40 -10.48 -19.12
C GLN A 106 -10.50 -9.05 -19.71
N PHE A 107 -10.39 -8.92 -21.03
CA PHE A 107 -10.55 -7.64 -21.74
C PHE A 107 -11.97 -7.09 -21.56
N ASN A 108 -12.99 -7.92 -21.76
CA ASN A 108 -14.39 -7.56 -21.54
C ASN A 108 -14.63 -7.09 -20.09
N ASN A 109 -14.15 -7.84 -19.09
CA ASN A 109 -14.25 -7.46 -17.68
C ASN A 109 -13.60 -6.10 -17.39
N LEU A 110 -12.42 -5.81 -17.94
CA LEU A 110 -11.75 -4.51 -17.74
C LEU A 110 -12.51 -3.37 -18.42
N VAL A 111 -12.98 -3.53 -19.66
CA VAL A 111 -13.77 -2.48 -20.33
C VAL A 111 -15.08 -2.22 -19.58
N GLN A 112 -15.78 -3.27 -19.10
CA GLN A 112 -16.95 -3.10 -18.23
C GLN A 112 -16.60 -2.38 -16.92
N THR A 113 -15.48 -2.75 -16.28
CA THR A 113 -15.01 -2.14 -15.03
C THR A 113 -14.75 -0.63 -15.18
N SER A 114 -14.26 -0.19 -16.34
CA SER A 114 -14.04 1.23 -16.64
C SER A 114 -15.32 2.09 -16.61
N ALA A 115 -16.48 1.49 -16.87
CA ALA A 115 -17.78 2.16 -16.82
C ALA A 115 -18.39 2.17 -15.40
N CYS A 116 -17.87 1.38 -14.46
CA CYS A 116 -18.47 1.26 -13.13
C CYS A 116 -18.30 2.49 -12.24
N SER A 117 -17.34 3.36 -12.53
CA SER A 117 -17.25 4.70 -11.93
C SER A 117 -18.47 5.57 -12.28
N GLN A 118 -19.18 5.27 -13.38
CA GLN A 118 -20.36 5.98 -13.87
C GLN A 118 -21.68 5.28 -13.51
N LEU A 119 -21.63 4.04 -13.02
CA LEU A 119 -22.82 3.26 -12.66
C LEU A 119 -23.34 3.58 -11.25
N GLU A 120 -24.30 4.51 -11.23
CA GLU A 120 -25.42 4.55 -10.30
C GLU A 120 -25.17 4.87 -8.81
N ALA A 121 -25.03 6.17 -8.53
CA ALA A 121 -25.40 6.76 -7.24
C ALA A 121 -26.93 6.78 -6.96
N THR A 122 -27.72 6.00 -7.70
CA THR A 122 -29.20 5.94 -7.64
C THR A 122 -29.71 4.88 -6.68
N SER A 123 -28.87 3.95 -6.23
CA SER A 123 -29.21 3.02 -5.14
C SER A 123 -28.58 3.49 -3.82
N ILE A 124 -29.37 3.50 -2.75
CA ILE A 124 -28.99 4.05 -1.43
C ILE A 124 -27.81 3.27 -0.78
N ASN A 125 -27.48 2.07 -1.29
CA ASN A 125 -26.53 1.14 -0.68
C ASN A 125 -25.36 0.67 -1.57
N ARG A 126 -25.20 1.15 -2.82
CA ARG A 126 -24.06 0.76 -3.67
C ARG A 126 -23.16 1.96 -3.93
N ARG A 127 -21.98 1.97 -3.30
CA ARG A 127 -20.93 2.96 -3.60
C ARG A 127 -20.24 2.55 -4.91
N PRO A 128 -19.80 3.50 -5.76
CA PRO A 128 -19.07 3.18 -7.00
C PRO A 128 -17.69 2.52 -6.74
N VAL A 129 -17.17 2.65 -5.52
CA VAL A 129 -16.05 1.85 -4.99
C VAL A 129 -16.42 1.26 -3.64
N THR A 130 -16.02 0.02 -3.38
CA THR A 130 -16.07 -0.58 -2.04
C THR A 130 -14.73 -0.33 -1.36
N ARG A 131 -14.73 -0.08 -0.04
CA ARG A 131 -13.52 0.28 0.70
C ARG A 131 -13.41 -0.51 2.00
N ALA A 132 -12.20 -0.98 2.27
CA ALA A 132 -11.75 -1.46 3.57
C ALA A 132 -10.54 -0.65 4.04
N ARG A 133 -10.19 -0.70 5.34
CA ARG A 133 -9.02 0.02 5.88
C ARG A 133 -8.41 -0.61 7.12
N THR A 134 -7.12 -0.36 7.31
CA THR A 134 -6.37 -0.54 8.56
C THR A 134 -5.77 0.79 8.99
N TYR A 135 -6.11 1.28 10.18
CA TYR A 135 -5.74 2.62 10.64
C TYR A 135 -5.53 2.65 12.16
N GLY A 136 -4.81 3.65 12.68
CA GLY A 136 -4.47 3.70 14.10
C GLY A 136 -3.61 2.50 14.51
N ASP A 137 -4.04 1.78 15.54
CA ASP A 137 -3.30 0.67 16.13
C ASP A 137 -3.98 -0.71 15.95
N PRO A 138 -3.61 -1.41 14.88
CA PRO A 138 -4.39 -1.31 13.66
C PRO A 138 -5.86 -1.69 13.90
N HIS A 139 -6.74 -0.69 13.87
CA HIS A 139 -8.18 -0.84 13.74
C HIS A 139 -8.52 -1.24 12.30
N LEU A 140 -9.16 -2.40 12.10
CA LEU A 140 -9.64 -2.83 10.80
C LEU A 140 -11.11 -2.46 10.60
N VAL A 141 -11.45 -2.10 9.36
CA VAL A 141 -12.81 -2.07 8.82
C VAL A 141 -12.78 -2.89 7.55
N THR A 142 -13.57 -3.97 7.48
CA THR A 142 -13.67 -4.83 6.30
C THR A 142 -14.42 -4.14 5.17
N TYR A 143 -14.44 -4.75 3.97
CA TYR A 143 -15.17 -4.20 2.83
C TYR A 143 -16.68 -4.09 3.08
N ASP A 144 -17.24 -5.03 3.84
CA ASP A 144 -18.67 -5.07 4.19
C ASP A 144 -18.97 -4.38 5.54
N GLY A 145 -17.94 -3.85 6.21
CA GLY A 145 -18.06 -2.92 7.32
C GLY A 145 -17.99 -3.51 8.73
N GLU A 146 -17.64 -4.79 8.88
CA GLU A 146 -17.29 -5.39 10.17
C GLU A 146 -15.97 -4.81 10.70
N ARG A 147 -15.83 -4.74 12.03
CA ARG A 147 -14.79 -3.93 12.69
C ARG A 147 -14.12 -4.67 13.84
N ILE A 148 -12.79 -4.64 13.87
CA ILE A 148 -11.95 -5.33 14.87
C ILE A 148 -10.69 -4.52 15.18
N ALA A 149 -10.23 -4.53 16.44
CA ALA A 149 -8.87 -4.10 16.80
C ALA A 149 -7.90 -5.28 16.59
N PHE A 150 -7.04 -5.21 15.58
CA PHE A 150 -6.20 -6.33 15.16
C PHE A 150 -4.76 -6.16 15.69
N GLN A 151 -4.61 -6.28 17.01
CA GLN A 151 -3.36 -6.04 17.74
C GLN A 151 -2.34 -7.19 17.59
N ALA A 152 -2.00 -7.53 16.35
CA ALA A 152 -1.08 -8.60 15.99
C ALA A 152 0.32 -8.06 15.66
N VAL A 153 1.33 -8.94 15.66
CA VAL A 153 2.72 -8.62 15.27
C VAL A 153 3.19 -9.65 14.25
N GLY A 154 3.76 -9.16 13.15
CA GLY A 154 4.09 -9.97 11.98
C GLY A 154 3.79 -9.26 10.66
N GLU A 155 3.77 -10.06 9.61
CA GLU A 155 3.41 -9.63 8.25
C GLU A 155 2.13 -10.36 7.85
N PHE A 156 1.13 -9.63 7.34
CA PHE A 156 -0.22 -10.14 7.10
C PHE A 156 -0.73 -9.75 5.72
N VAL A 157 -1.43 -10.68 5.05
CA VAL A 157 -2.20 -10.40 3.84
C VAL A 157 -3.39 -9.53 4.24
N LEU A 158 -3.32 -8.26 3.90
CA LEU A 158 -4.38 -7.29 4.17
C LEU A 158 -5.59 -7.61 3.30
N THR A 159 -5.35 -7.80 2.00
CA THR A 159 -6.34 -8.21 0.99
C THR A 159 -5.61 -8.72 -0.25
N LYS A 160 -6.18 -9.67 -0.98
CA LYS A 160 -5.71 -10.12 -2.29
C LYS A 160 -6.83 -10.74 -3.12
N ALA A 161 -6.68 -10.69 -4.43
CA ALA A 161 -7.47 -11.42 -5.41
C ALA A 161 -6.91 -12.83 -5.68
N ASP A 162 -7.75 -13.72 -6.21
CA ASP A 162 -7.36 -15.04 -6.72
C ASP A 162 -6.72 -15.01 -8.12
N ASP A 163 -6.83 -13.89 -8.84
CA ASP A 163 -6.28 -13.66 -10.18
C ASP A 163 -4.78 -13.30 -10.23
N SER A 164 -4.13 -13.14 -9.07
CA SER A 164 -2.72 -12.76 -8.89
C SER A 164 -2.29 -11.37 -9.41
N ARG A 165 -3.22 -10.46 -9.71
CA ARG A 165 -2.92 -9.07 -10.10
C ARG A 165 -2.99 -8.07 -8.96
N PHE A 166 -3.76 -8.38 -7.93
CA PHE A 166 -4.01 -7.51 -6.78
C PHE A 166 -3.68 -8.25 -5.47
N GLU A 167 -2.66 -7.77 -4.75
CA GLU A 167 -2.39 -8.16 -3.36
C GLU A 167 -1.79 -6.99 -2.59
N VAL A 168 -2.22 -6.83 -1.34
CA VAL A 168 -1.71 -5.86 -0.36
C VAL A 168 -1.38 -6.61 0.92
N GLN A 169 -0.17 -6.41 1.42
CA GLN A 169 0.36 -6.95 2.68
C GLN A 169 0.76 -5.79 3.60
N THR A 170 0.65 -6.01 4.91
CA THR A 170 1.11 -5.04 5.93
C THR A 170 2.06 -5.69 6.92
N ARG A 171 3.09 -4.96 7.34
CA ARG A 171 3.98 -5.31 8.44
C ARG A 171 3.53 -4.55 9.68
N GLN A 172 3.23 -5.28 10.75
CA GLN A 172 2.79 -4.72 12.02
C GLN A 172 3.86 -4.94 13.09
N ARG A 173 4.28 -3.84 13.72
CA ARG A 173 5.32 -3.80 14.74
C ARG A 173 4.70 -3.43 16.08
N ALA A 174 5.14 -4.09 17.15
CA ALA A 174 4.81 -3.70 18.51
C ALA A 174 5.34 -2.28 18.85
N VAL A 175 4.50 -1.49 19.49
CA VAL A 175 4.85 -0.23 20.14
C VAL A 175 5.22 -0.49 21.61
N GLN A 176 4.38 -1.27 22.30
CA GLN A 176 4.49 -1.77 23.67
C GLN A 176 3.77 -3.13 23.74
N ASP A 177 3.67 -3.76 24.93
CA ASP A 177 3.03 -5.10 25.11
C ASP A 177 1.52 -5.15 24.77
N ASP A 178 0.86 -4.00 24.64
CA ASP A 178 -0.57 -3.83 24.35
C ASP A 178 -0.91 -3.38 22.92
N PHE A 179 0.05 -2.80 22.17
CA PHE A 179 -0.26 -2.10 20.92
C PHE A 179 0.69 -2.44 19.78
N SER A 180 0.16 -2.54 18.56
CA SER A 180 0.96 -2.58 17.32
C SER A 180 0.51 -1.55 16.28
N VAL A 181 1.38 -1.23 15.31
CA VAL A 181 1.09 -0.28 14.21
C VAL A 181 1.67 -0.76 12.88
N ASN A 182 1.08 -0.36 11.76
CA ASN A 182 1.52 -0.73 10.41
C ASN A 182 2.80 0.02 10.00
N THR A 183 3.98 -0.57 10.18
CA THR A 183 5.27 0.07 9.86
C THR A 183 5.72 -0.10 8.42
N ALA A 184 5.12 -1.00 7.65
CA ALA A 184 5.34 -1.08 6.20
C ALA A 184 4.13 -1.67 5.47
N VAL A 185 4.02 -1.35 4.18
CA VAL A 185 3.03 -1.88 3.24
C VAL A 185 3.76 -2.48 2.05
N ALA A 186 3.40 -3.67 1.59
CA ALA A 186 3.91 -4.26 0.36
C ALA A 186 2.77 -4.67 -0.55
N MET A 187 2.93 -4.48 -1.85
CA MET A 187 1.85 -4.56 -2.84
C MET A 187 2.34 -5.27 -4.10
N ASN A 188 1.45 -6.06 -4.70
CA ASN A 188 1.58 -6.60 -6.05
C ASN A 188 0.64 -5.77 -6.93
N ILE A 189 1.23 -4.92 -7.77
CA ILE A 189 0.53 -4.00 -8.66
C ILE A 189 0.62 -4.55 -10.08
N ASN A 190 -0.30 -5.46 -10.41
CA ASN A 190 -0.36 -6.16 -11.69
C ASN A 190 0.96 -6.85 -12.10
N GLY A 191 1.71 -7.38 -11.13
CA GLY A 191 3.02 -8.00 -11.31
C GLY A 191 4.20 -7.16 -10.79
N ASP A 192 4.05 -5.83 -10.63
CA ASP A 192 5.08 -4.99 -10.02
C ASP A 192 5.07 -5.12 -8.50
N ARG A 193 6.21 -5.46 -7.89
CA ARG A 193 6.36 -5.55 -6.43
C ARG A 193 6.73 -4.19 -5.86
N VAL A 194 5.83 -3.59 -5.09
CA VAL A 194 6.01 -2.24 -4.53
C VAL A 194 5.97 -2.29 -3.00
N CYS A 195 7.00 -1.80 -2.33
CA CYS A 195 7.05 -1.70 -0.86
C CYS A 195 7.18 -0.25 -0.40
N LEU A 196 6.47 0.11 0.67
CA LEU A 196 6.52 1.40 1.34
C LEU A 196 6.85 1.20 2.81
N TYR A 197 8.00 1.70 3.25
CA TYR A 197 8.51 1.55 4.61
C TYR A 197 8.40 2.85 5.41
N ALA A 198 7.82 2.78 6.60
CA ALA A 198 7.89 3.83 7.62
C ALA A 198 9.03 3.56 8.62
N GLU A 199 9.23 2.29 8.96
CA GLU A 199 10.32 1.78 9.81
C GLU A 199 10.87 0.46 9.23
N ASP A 200 11.90 -0.11 9.86
CA ASP A 200 12.43 -1.44 9.55
C ASP A 200 12.82 -1.64 8.07
N PHE A 201 13.44 -0.60 7.50
CA PHE A 201 13.94 -0.55 6.12
C PHE A 201 14.86 -1.75 5.80
N PRO A 202 14.80 -2.31 4.57
CA PRO A 202 15.59 -3.48 4.18
C PRO A 202 17.07 -3.16 3.94
N ASP A 203 17.42 -1.88 3.83
CA ASP A 203 18.74 -1.38 3.45
C ASP A 203 19.08 -0.07 4.20
N MET A 204 20.25 0.51 3.91
CA MET A 204 20.72 1.75 4.55
C MET A 204 20.07 3.04 4.00
N ASN A 205 19.23 2.97 2.97
CA ASN A 205 18.57 4.12 2.34
C ASN A 205 17.21 4.41 3.00
N THR A 206 17.27 4.92 4.23
CA THR A 206 16.09 5.33 5.00
C THR A 206 15.46 6.65 4.51
N GLY A 207 16.16 7.41 3.65
CA GLY A 207 15.66 8.66 3.08
C GLY A 207 14.64 8.46 1.95
N MET A 208 14.60 7.27 1.34
CA MET A 208 13.63 6.90 0.32
C MET A 208 12.77 5.75 0.87
N PRO A 209 11.48 5.96 1.20
CA PRO A 209 10.62 4.93 1.79
C PRO A 209 10.08 3.91 0.76
N LEU A 210 10.14 4.23 -0.53
CA LEU A 210 9.57 3.43 -1.60
C LEU A 210 10.60 2.49 -2.23
N ARG A 211 10.24 1.22 -2.42
CA ARG A 211 10.94 0.25 -3.25
C ARG A 211 10.02 -0.21 -4.38
N VAL A 212 10.52 -0.24 -5.62
CA VAL A 212 9.83 -0.84 -6.78
C VAL A 212 10.74 -1.94 -7.31
N ASN A 213 10.24 -3.17 -7.36
CA ASN A 213 10.97 -4.37 -7.73
C ASN A 213 12.33 -4.52 -7.00
N GLY A 214 12.35 -4.13 -5.72
CA GLY A 214 13.53 -4.13 -4.84
C GLY A 214 14.48 -2.93 -5.00
N GLN A 215 14.22 -1.99 -5.92
CA GLN A 215 15.04 -0.79 -6.13
C GLN A 215 14.46 0.42 -5.41
N ALA A 216 15.30 1.23 -4.77
CA ALA A 216 14.88 2.47 -4.12
C ALA A 216 14.47 3.53 -5.15
N VAL A 217 13.24 4.05 -5.03
CA VAL A 217 12.65 5.01 -5.97
C VAL A 217 12.20 6.27 -5.24
N GLN A 218 12.40 7.42 -5.89
CA GLN A 218 11.92 8.72 -5.42
C GLN A 218 10.84 9.26 -6.36
N VAL A 219 9.61 9.40 -5.85
CA VAL A 219 8.49 10.01 -6.59
C VAL A 219 8.75 11.50 -6.76
N THR A 220 9.19 11.90 -7.96
CA THR A 220 9.58 13.26 -8.35
C THR A 220 8.54 13.81 -9.31
N GLY A 221 8.08 15.05 -9.14
CA GLY A 221 6.95 15.58 -9.92
C GLY A 221 5.57 15.07 -9.47
N GLY A 222 5.48 14.44 -8.30
CA GLY A 222 4.21 14.04 -7.66
C GLY A 222 3.61 12.72 -8.15
N HIS A 223 4.18 12.09 -9.17
CA HIS A 223 3.76 10.79 -9.71
C HIS A 223 4.96 9.91 -10.11
N TYR A 224 4.72 8.61 -10.30
CA TYR A 224 5.68 7.64 -10.84
C TYR A 224 4.91 6.51 -11.53
N PHE A 225 5.25 6.19 -12.77
CA PHE A 225 4.64 5.11 -13.56
C PHE A 225 5.28 3.75 -13.25
N LEU A 226 4.47 2.73 -13.05
CA LEU A 226 4.93 1.36 -12.85
C LEU A 226 4.98 0.62 -14.19
N PRO A 227 6.00 -0.24 -14.43
CA PRO A 227 6.15 -1.00 -15.66
C PRO A 227 4.87 -1.65 -16.18
N ASN A 228 4.10 -2.31 -15.32
CA ASN A 228 2.89 -3.06 -15.70
C ASN A 228 1.60 -2.21 -15.67
N GLY A 229 1.72 -0.88 -15.71
CA GLY A 229 0.63 0.07 -15.97
C GLY A 229 0.08 0.82 -14.75
N GLY A 230 0.47 0.45 -13.53
CA GLY A 230 0.07 1.17 -12.32
C GLY A 230 0.66 2.58 -12.20
N VAL A 231 0.12 3.39 -11.29
CA VAL A 231 0.62 4.75 -11.01
C VAL A 231 0.78 4.95 -9.51
N ILE A 232 1.89 5.55 -9.08
CA ILE A 232 2.12 5.95 -7.69
C ILE A 232 2.08 7.47 -7.62
N ARG A 233 1.10 8.04 -6.92
CA ARG A 233 1.00 9.48 -6.64
C ARG A 233 1.51 9.79 -5.24
N ARG A 234 2.13 10.96 -5.04
CA ARG A 234 2.68 11.38 -3.73
C ARG A 234 2.33 12.84 -3.44
N SER A 235 1.71 13.08 -2.29
CA SER A 235 1.41 14.43 -1.79
C SER A 235 1.58 14.52 -0.27
N ALA A 236 2.32 15.53 0.19
CA ALA A 236 2.56 15.81 1.62
C ALA A 236 3.03 14.62 2.49
N GLY A 237 3.73 13.64 1.90
CA GLY A 237 4.19 12.42 2.59
C GLY A 237 3.22 11.24 2.55
N ASN A 238 1.99 11.46 2.09
CA ASN A 238 1.04 10.41 1.76
C ASN A 238 1.30 9.88 0.34
N TYR A 239 0.97 8.61 0.12
CA TYR A 239 1.09 7.93 -1.16
C TYR A 239 -0.26 7.38 -1.58
N ILE A 240 -0.59 7.48 -2.86
CA ILE A 240 -1.71 6.76 -3.46
C ILE A 240 -1.12 5.83 -4.52
N PHE A 241 -1.52 4.57 -4.51
CA PHE A 241 -1.11 3.54 -5.46
C PHE A 241 -2.34 3.14 -6.26
N ASP A 242 -2.34 3.34 -7.56
CA ASP A 242 -3.46 3.07 -8.45
C ASP A 242 -3.09 1.88 -9.37
N TRP A 243 -3.93 0.85 -9.39
CA TRP A 243 -3.74 -0.34 -10.21
C TRP A 243 -4.22 -0.09 -11.64
N PRO A 244 -3.60 -0.73 -12.66
CA PRO A 244 -4.10 -0.68 -14.04
C PRO A 244 -5.47 -1.36 -14.22
N THR A 245 -5.98 -2.02 -13.18
CA THR A 245 -7.25 -2.73 -13.08
C THR A 245 -8.30 -1.99 -12.24
N GLY A 246 -7.98 -0.81 -11.69
CA GLY A 246 -8.93 0.12 -11.05
C GLY A 246 -8.95 0.14 -9.51
N GLU A 247 -8.28 -0.80 -8.86
CA GLU A 247 -8.07 -0.78 -7.42
C GLU A 247 -7.12 0.35 -7.01
N SER A 248 -7.22 0.82 -5.75
CA SER A 248 -6.27 1.80 -5.23
C SER A 248 -6.01 1.68 -3.73
N VAL A 249 -4.83 2.12 -3.29
CA VAL A 249 -4.42 2.19 -1.89
C VAL A 249 -4.03 3.63 -1.54
N ASP A 250 -4.72 4.26 -0.58
CA ASP A 250 -4.29 5.52 0.07
C ASP A 250 -3.53 5.16 1.36
N ALA A 251 -2.22 5.42 1.38
CA ALA A 251 -1.32 5.22 2.50
C ALA A 251 -0.92 6.57 3.11
N ARG A 252 -1.48 6.88 4.30
CA ARG A 252 -1.28 8.15 5.01
C ARG A 252 -0.30 8.01 6.14
N ALA A 253 0.72 8.86 6.15
CA ALA A 253 1.75 8.84 7.19
C ALA A 253 1.15 9.25 8.54
N GLY A 254 1.45 8.48 9.58
CA GLY A 254 1.12 8.75 10.97
C GLY A 254 2.35 8.57 11.86
N THR A 255 2.31 9.16 13.05
CA THR A 255 3.32 8.96 14.09
C THR A 255 2.66 8.69 15.42
N THR A 256 3.18 7.69 16.13
CA THR A 256 2.88 7.40 17.53
C THR A 256 4.14 7.67 18.37
N THR A 257 4.25 7.08 19.56
CA THR A 257 5.34 7.21 20.56
C THR A 257 6.75 6.85 20.05
N GLY A 258 7.30 7.66 19.14
CA GLY A 258 8.61 7.47 18.51
C GLY A 258 8.63 6.47 17.35
N ILE A 259 7.47 6.09 16.82
CA ILE A 259 7.34 5.14 15.70
C ILE A 259 6.49 5.77 14.59
N SER A 260 7.00 5.72 13.37
CA SER A 260 6.32 6.10 12.14
C SER A 260 5.48 4.93 11.62
N PHE A 261 4.29 5.20 11.08
CA PHE A 261 3.40 4.17 10.55
C PHE A 261 2.52 4.69 9.41
N TYR A 262 1.79 3.80 8.75
CA TYR A 262 0.80 4.17 7.73
C TYR A 262 -0.62 3.74 8.12
N ASN A 263 -1.57 4.68 8.01
CA ASN A 263 -2.98 4.34 7.84
C ASN A 263 -3.18 3.92 6.38
N VAL A 264 -3.75 2.76 6.13
CA VAL A 264 -3.91 2.19 4.78
C VAL A 264 -5.40 2.01 4.50
N SER A 265 -5.92 2.70 3.49
CA SER A 265 -7.28 2.49 2.97
C SER A 265 -7.20 1.89 1.58
N VAL A 266 -7.93 0.79 1.35
CA VAL A 266 -7.92 0.06 0.08
C VAL A 266 -9.30 0.18 -0.56
N ASN A 267 -9.34 0.60 -1.82
CA ASN A 267 -10.55 0.74 -2.62
C ASN A 267 -10.52 -0.31 -3.74
N ILE A 268 -11.67 -0.96 -3.98
CA ILE A 268 -11.88 -1.97 -5.03
C ILE A 268 -13.10 -1.61 -5.89
N MET A 269 -13.14 -2.12 -7.11
CA MET A 269 -14.27 -1.95 -8.03
C MET A 269 -15.26 -3.12 -7.88
N PRO A 270 -16.47 -2.92 -7.31
CA PRO A 270 -17.37 -4.02 -6.96
C PRO A 270 -17.99 -4.77 -8.16
N CYS A 271 -17.89 -4.23 -9.37
CA CYS A 271 -18.46 -4.82 -10.59
C CYS A 271 -17.51 -5.80 -11.31
N GLY A 272 -16.21 -5.76 -11.00
CA GLY A 272 -15.17 -6.61 -11.59
C GLY A 272 -14.36 -7.36 -10.53
N ALA A 273 -14.82 -7.35 -9.28
CA ALA A 273 -14.10 -7.92 -8.15
C ALA A 273 -13.84 -9.43 -8.34
N ALA A 274 -12.57 -9.78 -8.47
CA ALA A 274 -12.07 -11.14 -8.26
C ALA A 274 -12.39 -11.62 -6.83
N ASN A 275 -12.28 -12.93 -6.55
CA ASN A 275 -12.61 -13.42 -5.21
C ASN A 275 -11.56 -12.91 -4.22
N LEU A 276 -11.98 -12.04 -3.29
CA LEU A 276 -11.05 -11.44 -2.33
C LEU A 276 -10.86 -12.30 -1.08
N SER A 277 -9.66 -12.22 -0.51
CA SER A 277 -9.31 -12.82 0.77
C SER A 277 -8.26 -12.00 1.51
N GLY A 278 -8.29 -12.00 2.85
CA GLY A 278 -7.36 -11.26 3.70
C GLY A 278 -8.00 -10.89 5.03
N VAL A 279 -7.27 -10.17 5.90
CA VAL A 279 -7.86 -9.68 7.16
C VAL A 279 -8.92 -8.59 6.98
N LEU A 280 -9.08 -8.05 5.76
CA LEU A 280 -10.14 -7.10 5.40
C LEU A 280 -11.41 -7.75 4.81
N GLY A 281 -11.54 -9.08 4.90
CA GLY A 281 -12.75 -9.77 4.47
C GLY A 281 -12.74 -10.25 3.01
N ASN A 282 -13.91 -10.62 2.50
CA ASN A 282 -14.09 -11.13 1.13
C ASN A 282 -14.91 -10.20 0.20
N ALA A 283 -15.54 -9.16 0.74
CA ALA A 283 -16.35 -8.18 -0.01
C ALA A 283 -17.59 -8.77 -0.72
N ASP A 284 -18.21 -9.82 -0.16
CA ASP A 284 -19.41 -10.44 -0.75
C ASP A 284 -20.74 -9.78 -0.34
N GLY A 285 -20.69 -8.78 0.55
CA GLY A 285 -21.84 -8.05 1.06
C GLY A 285 -22.37 -8.56 2.41
N ASP A 286 -21.80 -9.62 2.98
CA ASP A 286 -22.21 -10.18 4.28
C ASP A 286 -21.09 -10.10 5.33
N ALA A 287 -20.99 -8.92 5.96
CA ALA A 287 -20.10 -8.59 7.08
C ALA A 287 -20.06 -9.63 8.23
N ARG A 288 -21.07 -10.49 8.36
CA ARG A 288 -21.08 -11.57 9.37
C ARG A 288 -20.09 -12.69 9.04
N ASN A 289 -19.74 -12.86 7.76
CA ASN A 289 -18.90 -13.96 7.29
C ASN A 289 -17.40 -13.59 7.22
N ASP A 290 -17.07 -12.29 7.10
CA ASP A 290 -15.70 -11.76 7.07
C ASP A 290 -14.78 -12.35 8.15
N PHE A 291 -15.31 -12.58 9.35
CA PHE A 291 -14.60 -13.22 10.46
C PHE A 291 -15.24 -14.55 10.95
N ALA A 292 -16.24 -15.09 10.26
CA ALA A 292 -17.04 -16.22 10.75
C ALA A 292 -16.22 -17.50 10.98
N ASN A 293 -15.22 -17.79 10.15
CA ASN A 293 -14.33 -18.93 10.31
C ASN A 293 -13.46 -18.86 11.58
N ASN A 294 -13.47 -17.73 12.30
CA ASN A 294 -12.71 -17.52 13.53
C ASN A 294 -13.56 -17.69 14.80
N GLY A 295 -14.87 -17.94 14.68
CA GLY A 295 -15.81 -17.97 15.81
C GLY A 295 -15.94 -16.62 16.52
N PHE A 296 -15.56 -15.53 15.84
CA PHE A 296 -15.19 -14.27 16.48
C PHE A 296 -15.81 -13.08 15.74
N SER A 297 -16.84 -12.49 16.34
CA SER A 297 -17.18 -11.08 16.12
C SER A 297 -16.82 -10.35 17.41
N ALA A 298 -15.90 -9.40 17.29
CA ALA A 298 -15.53 -8.47 18.35
C ALA A 298 -15.60 -7.06 17.80
N GLY A 299 -16.83 -6.62 17.56
CA GLY A 299 -17.12 -5.20 17.44
C GLY A 299 -16.52 -4.43 18.61
N PHE A 300 -15.98 -3.25 18.31
CA PHE A 300 -15.38 -2.33 19.28
C PHE A 300 -16.32 -2.09 20.47
N GLY A 301 -15.87 -2.44 21.68
CA GLY A 301 -16.66 -2.34 22.91
C GLY A 301 -17.56 -3.53 23.24
N SER A 302 -17.36 -4.71 22.62
CA SER A 302 -18.07 -5.92 23.04
C SER A 302 -17.65 -6.36 24.45
N ASN A 303 -18.63 -6.66 25.32
CA ASN A 303 -18.40 -7.16 26.70
C ASN A 303 -17.87 -8.62 26.77
N ARG A 304 -17.17 -9.11 25.74
CA ARG A 304 -16.52 -10.42 25.75
C ARG A 304 -15.21 -10.35 26.54
N GLY A 305 -14.87 -11.41 27.25
CA GLY A 305 -13.66 -11.47 28.06
C GLY A 305 -12.39 -11.26 27.23
N ARG A 306 -11.41 -10.52 27.79
CA ARG A 306 -10.15 -10.13 27.11
C ARG A 306 -9.40 -11.32 26.50
N ASP A 307 -9.44 -12.48 27.14
CA ASP A 307 -8.78 -13.71 26.68
C ASP A 307 -9.41 -14.26 25.39
N LEU A 308 -10.74 -14.17 25.25
CA LEU A 308 -11.44 -14.54 24.01
C LEU A 308 -11.05 -13.58 22.88
N SER A 309 -10.87 -12.30 23.19
CA SER A 309 -10.39 -11.30 22.23
C SER A 309 -8.97 -11.58 21.75
N ALA A 310 -8.04 -11.86 22.67
CA ALA A 310 -6.67 -12.24 22.32
C ALA A 310 -6.61 -13.54 21.49
N PHE A 311 -7.44 -14.54 21.81
CA PHE A 311 -7.53 -15.79 21.05
C PHE A 311 -8.05 -15.57 19.62
N GLY A 312 -9.14 -14.80 19.46
CA GLY A 312 -9.71 -14.49 18.15
C GLY A 312 -8.73 -13.75 17.24
N ILE A 313 -8.06 -12.72 17.77
CA ILE A 313 -7.02 -11.97 17.04
C ILE A 313 -5.88 -12.88 16.59
N ARG A 314 -5.34 -13.74 17.48
CA ARG A 314 -4.26 -14.68 17.13
C ARG A 314 -4.67 -15.68 16.05
N ASN A 315 -5.91 -16.16 16.07
CA ASN A 315 -6.42 -17.11 15.08
C ASN A 315 -6.52 -16.44 13.69
N LEU A 316 -7.18 -15.28 13.60
CA LEU A 316 -7.22 -14.46 12.38
C LEU A 316 -5.80 -14.14 11.88
N ALA A 317 -4.89 -13.76 12.78
CA ALA A 317 -3.52 -13.42 12.44
C ALA A 317 -2.74 -14.60 11.85
N ASP A 318 -2.95 -15.82 12.36
CA ASP A 318 -2.26 -17.01 11.86
C ASP A 318 -2.85 -17.57 10.55
N GLN A 319 -4.12 -17.29 10.24
CA GLN A 319 -4.73 -17.63 8.94
C GLN A 319 -4.22 -16.75 7.80
N HIS A 320 -4.01 -15.46 8.04
CA HIS A 320 -3.58 -14.49 7.03
C HIS A 320 -2.10 -14.10 7.12
N ARG A 321 -1.30 -14.84 7.91
CA ARG A 321 0.13 -14.56 8.07
C ARG A 321 0.88 -14.81 6.76
N VAL A 322 1.69 -13.84 6.37
CA VAL A 322 2.58 -13.94 5.20
C VAL A 322 3.65 -15.01 5.46
N THR A 323 3.83 -15.90 4.49
CA THR A 323 4.89 -16.90 4.49
C THR A 323 6.11 -16.37 3.75
N GLN A 324 7.32 -16.90 4.02
CA GLN A 324 8.54 -16.42 3.35
C GLN A 324 8.49 -16.58 1.82
N SER A 325 7.73 -17.56 1.32
CA SER A 325 7.49 -17.83 -0.10
C SER A 325 6.41 -16.95 -0.73
N THR A 326 5.54 -16.32 0.06
CA THR A 326 4.46 -15.45 -0.42
C THR A 326 4.70 -13.99 -0.07
N SER A 327 5.85 -13.65 0.53
CA SER A 327 6.11 -12.27 0.95
C SER A 327 6.44 -11.37 -0.21
N LEU A 328 5.80 -10.19 -0.21
CA LEU A 328 6.11 -9.10 -1.11
C LEU A 328 7.17 -8.15 -0.54
N PHE A 329 7.50 -8.26 0.75
CA PHE A 329 8.49 -7.40 1.40
C PHE A 329 9.93 -7.73 0.98
N ASP A 330 10.73 -6.68 0.80
CA ASP A 330 12.19 -6.78 0.82
C ASP A 330 12.68 -7.01 2.26
N TYR A 331 13.76 -7.78 2.41
CA TYR A 331 14.37 -8.16 3.69
C TYR A 331 15.87 -7.81 3.71
N GLY A 332 16.31 -7.15 4.77
CA GLY A 332 17.73 -6.91 5.04
C GLY A 332 18.47 -8.15 5.54
N PHE A 333 19.78 -8.01 5.78
CA PHE A 333 20.62 -9.11 6.25
C PHE A 333 20.11 -9.72 7.56
N GLY A 334 19.81 -11.02 7.53
CA GLY A 334 19.28 -11.77 8.70
C GLY A 334 17.79 -11.57 8.98
N GLN A 335 17.08 -10.73 8.21
CA GLN A 335 15.63 -10.56 8.32
C GLN A 335 14.87 -11.62 7.51
N SER A 336 13.63 -11.87 7.90
CA SER A 336 12.68 -12.82 7.27
C SER A 336 11.28 -12.58 7.84
N THR A 337 10.25 -13.25 7.33
CA THR A 337 8.90 -13.21 7.97
C THR A 337 8.93 -13.67 9.43
N PHE A 338 9.86 -14.57 9.79
CA PHE A 338 10.08 -15.03 11.16
C PHE A 338 10.68 -13.95 12.05
N PHE A 339 11.53 -13.06 11.53
CA PHE A 339 12.12 -11.97 12.30
C PHE A 339 11.07 -10.95 12.77
N PHE A 340 10.08 -10.67 11.93
CA PHE A 340 9.00 -9.72 12.25
C PHE A 340 7.81 -10.34 12.98
N THR A 341 7.74 -11.68 13.10
CA THR A 341 6.60 -12.39 13.69
C THR A 341 6.74 -12.61 15.20
N ASP A 342 5.77 -12.13 15.97
CA ASP A 342 5.56 -12.56 17.36
C ASP A 342 4.13 -13.09 17.54
N ARG A 343 4.00 -14.42 17.69
CA ARG A 343 2.72 -15.10 17.90
C ARG A 343 2.17 -14.98 19.32
N THR A 344 2.90 -14.36 20.26
CA THR A 344 2.40 -14.08 21.61
C THR A 344 1.50 -12.85 21.66
N TYR A 345 1.55 -11.96 20.65
CA TYR A 345 0.72 -10.77 20.59
C TYR A 345 -0.76 -11.07 20.25
N PRO A 346 -1.71 -10.25 20.74
CA PRO A 346 -1.51 -9.23 21.77
C PRO A 346 -1.21 -9.88 23.13
N ARG A 347 -0.29 -9.32 23.91
CA ARG A 347 0.02 -9.83 25.27
C ARG A 347 -0.94 -9.23 26.31
N VAL A 348 -1.36 -7.99 26.08
CA VAL A 348 -2.39 -7.28 26.86
C VAL A 348 -3.47 -6.76 25.89
N VAL A 349 -4.74 -6.98 26.22
CA VAL A 349 -5.87 -6.35 25.51
C VAL A 349 -6.38 -5.21 26.38
N ARG A 350 -6.38 -3.99 25.83
CA ARG A 350 -6.97 -2.80 26.46
C ARG A 350 -8.41 -2.61 26.00
N ASP A 351 -9.17 -1.88 26.79
CA ASP A 351 -10.50 -1.41 26.43
C ASP A 351 -10.61 0.11 26.69
N ILE A 352 -11.52 0.80 26.00
CA ILE A 352 -11.79 2.23 26.21
C ILE A 352 -12.24 2.55 27.66
N ASN A 353 -12.79 1.55 28.36
CA ASN A 353 -13.16 1.62 29.77
C ASN A 353 -11.95 1.63 30.71
N ASP A 354 -10.76 1.20 30.28
CA ASP A 354 -9.50 1.27 31.07
C ASP A 354 -8.97 2.72 31.23
N LEU A 355 -9.51 3.67 30.47
CA LEU A 355 -9.16 5.08 30.56
C LEU A 355 -9.86 5.76 31.76
N ASP A 356 -9.21 6.75 32.37
CA ASP A 356 -9.91 7.68 33.25
C ASP A 356 -10.79 8.66 32.45
N GLN A 357 -11.78 9.26 33.13
CA GLN A 357 -12.76 10.13 32.48
C GLN A 357 -12.12 11.38 31.86
N VAL A 358 -11.09 11.96 32.49
CA VAL A 358 -10.42 13.18 32.00
C VAL A 358 -9.66 12.90 30.71
N ARG A 359 -8.99 11.74 30.61
CA ARG A 359 -8.35 11.27 29.36
C ARG A 359 -9.38 11.00 28.27
N ARG A 360 -10.48 10.31 28.58
CA ARG A 360 -11.57 10.10 27.62
C ARG A 360 -12.12 11.42 27.10
N ASP A 361 -12.58 12.32 27.97
CA ASP A 361 -13.20 13.58 27.56
C ASP A 361 -12.26 14.45 26.72
N ARG A 362 -10.95 14.46 27.03
CA ARG A 362 -9.94 15.16 26.24
C ARG A 362 -9.77 14.55 24.84
N ALA A 363 -9.70 13.22 24.74
CA ALA A 363 -9.58 12.54 23.46
C ALA A 363 -10.86 12.68 22.63
N THR A 364 -12.05 12.55 23.25
CA THR A 364 -13.35 12.78 22.63
C THR A 364 -13.44 14.18 22.01
N ARG A 365 -12.98 15.23 22.70
CA ARG A 365 -12.94 16.58 22.12
C ARG A 365 -12.06 16.65 20.88
N ARG A 366 -10.80 16.18 20.96
CA ARG A 366 -9.87 16.15 19.82
C ARG A 366 -10.41 15.40 18.60
N CYS A 367 -11.04 14.24 18.82
CA CYS A 367 -11.66 13.47 17.74
C CYS A 367 -12.81 14.23 17.05
N ASN A 368 -13.70 14.85 17.83
CA ASN A 368 -14.80 15.65 17.31
C ASN A 368 -14.33 16.94 16.61
N GLU A 369 -13.28 17.59 17.13
CA GLU A 369 -12.60 18.75 16.51
C GLU A 369 -12.01 18.39 15.15
N SER A 370 -11.48 17.17 14.99
CA SER A 370 -11.00 16.61 13.72
C SER A 370 -12.11 16.01 12.83
N GLY A 371 -13.38 16.20 13.19
CA GLY A 371 -14.54 15.77 12.41
C GLY A 371 -14.93 14.29 12.54
N ILE A 372 -14.23 13.50 13.35
CA ILE A 372 -14.48 12.06 13.53
C ILE A 372 -15.67 11.85 14.47
N ARG A 373 -16.64 11.04 14.03
CA ARG A 373 -17.94 10.82 14.69
C ARG A 373 -18.43 9.39 14.50
N GLY A 374 -19.52 9.02 15.20
CA GLY A 374 -20.19 7.73 15.02
C GLY A 374 -19.27 6.55 15.31
N ASN A 375 -19.29 5.54 14.44
CA ASN A 375 -18.59 4.26 14.63
C ASN A 375 -17.05 4.38 14.67
N ASP A 376 -16.47 5.50 14.22
CA ASP A 376 -15.03 5.78 14.28
C ASP A 376 -14.61 6.52 15.56
N LEU A 377 -15.57 7.08 16.31
CA LEU A 377 -15.24 7.95 17.46
C LEU A 377 -14.52 7.17 18.57
N ASN A 378 -14.95 5.95 18.89
CA ASN A 378 -14.33 5.13 19.92
C ASN A 378 -12.90 4.71 19.55
N ALA A 379 -12.67 4.35 18.28
CA ALA A 379 -11.34 4.03 17.76
C ALA A 379 -10.40 5.25 17.87
N CYS A 380 -10.84 6.42 17.42
CA CYS A 380 -10.07 7.65 17.55
C CYS A 380 -9.80 8.03 19.03
N ILE A 381 -10.77 7.84 19.94
CA ILE A 381 -10.56 8.11 21.37
C ILE A 381 -9.46 7.20 21.92
N TYR A 382 -9.48 5.92 21.54
CA TYR A 382 -8.51 4.92 21.95
C TYR A 382 -7.09 5.26 21.42
N ASP A 383 -6.96 5.48 20.11
CA ASP A 383 -5.76 6.00 19.42
C ASP A 383 -5.16 7.23 20.12
N ASN A 384 -5.98 8.25 20.37
CA ASN A 384 -5.48 9.51 20.94
C ASN A 384 -5.19 9.41 22.44
N ALA A 385 -5.98 8.64 23.20
CA ALA A 385 -5.84 8.57 24.65
C ALA A 385 -4.69 7.68 25.09
N PHE A 386 -4.45 6.54 24.42
CA PHE A 386 -3.36 5.61 24.75
C PHE A 386 -2.06 5.95 24.04
N LEU A 387 -2.11 6.18 22.73
CA LEU A 387 -0.92 6.29 21.87
C LEU A 387 -0.58 7.73 21.47
N ASN A 388 -1.45 8.69 21.78
CA ASN A 388 -1.35 10.09 21.35
C ASN A 388 -1.21 10.23 19.81
N ILE A 389 -1.81 9.28 19.08
CA ILE A 389 -1.96 9.38 17.63
C ILE A 389 -2.84 10.60 17.30
N THR A 390 -2.43 11.37 16.31
CA THR A 390 -3.21 12.53 15.84
C THR A 390 -4.46 12.02 15.11
N PRO A 391 -5.68 12.47 15.46
CA PRO A 391 -6.89 12.08 14.74
C PRO A 391 -6.80 12.43 13.25
N ILE A 392 -6.92 11.43 12.39
CA ILE A 392 -6.94 11.59 10.93
C ILE A 392 -8.31 11.10 10.45
N PRO A 393 -9.15 11.95 9.84
CA PRO A 393 -10.43 11.52 9.31
C PRO A 393 -10.23 10.54 8.15
N GLU A 394 -11.24 9.70 7.89
CA GLU A 394 -11.21 8.79 6.74
C GLU A 394 -10.93 9.58 5.45
N PRO A 395 -10.03 9.11 4.56
CA PRO A 395 -9.84 9.73 3.25
C PRO A 395 -11.17 9.89 2.51
N PRO A 396 -11.38 10.95 1.70
CA PRO A 396 -12.41 10.88 0.66
C PRO A 396 -12.11 9.70 -0.29
N VAL A 397 -13.10 9.21 -1.03
CA VAL A 397 -12.80 8.42 -2.23
C VAL A 397 -12.10 9.35 -3.21
N CYS A 398 -10.97 8.93 -3.76
CA CYS A 398 -10.29 9.69 -4.80
C CYS A 398 -11.12 9.56 -6.09
N PRO A 399 -11.64 10.67 -6.66
CA PRO A 399 -12.16 10.63 -8.03
C PRO A 399 -11.02 10.37 -9.02
N PRO A 400 -11.32 9.99 -10.28
CA PRO A 400 -10.32 9.94 -11.34
C PRO A 400 -9.58 11.28 -11.46
N THR A 401 -8.29 11.22 -11.78
CA THR A 401 -7.40 12.41 -11.79
C THR A 401 -7.66 13.34 -12.98
N VAL A 402 -8.37 12.87 -14.01
CA VAL A 402 -8.74 13.59 -15.23
C VAL A 402 -10.19 13.23 -15.56
N THR A 403 -10.96 14.18 -16.09
CA THR A 403 -12.32 13.99 -16.60
C THR A 403 -12.37 14.12 -18.12
N ALA A 404 -13.41 13.57 -18.76
CA ALA A 404 -13.50 13.56 -20.23
C ALA A 404 -13.57 14.97 -20.84
N ASP A 405 -14.16 15.93 -20.13
CA ASP A 405 -14.25 17.34 -20.54
C ASP A 405 -12.90 18.08 -20.49
N GLU A 406 -11.87 17.50 -19.85
CA GLU A 406 -10.51 18.05 -19.74
C GLU A 406 -9.54 17.49 -20.80
N LEU A 407 -10.00 16.59 -21.68
CA LEU A 407 -9.17 15.99 -22.73
C LEU A 407 -8.96 16.95 -23.91
N GLU A 408 -7.87 17.70 -23.86
CA GLU A 408 -7.39 18.48 -25.00
C GLU A 408 -6.95 17.56 -26.17
N PRO A 409 -7.25 17.90 -27.44
CA PRO A 409 -6.84 17.09 -28.59
C PRO A 409 -5.32 17.08 -28.80
N ILE A 410 -4.70 15.89 -28.75
CA ILE A 410 -3.27 15.72 -29.00
C ILE A 410 -3.07 15.13 -30.40
N ARG A 411 -2.27 15.83 -31.23
CA ARG A 411 -1.88 15.38 -32.58
C ARG A 411 -0.40 15.04 -32.71
N THR A 412 0.39 15.32 -31.67
CA THR A 412 1.83 15.10 -31.62
C THR A 412 2.17 14.39 -30.31
N PRO A 413 2.66 13.14 -30.36
CA PRO A 413 3.15 12.40 -29.20
C PRO A 413 4.11 13.22 -28.32
N VAL A 414 3.83 13.30 -27.02
CA VAL A 414 4.70 13.92 -26.00
C VAL A 414 5.08 12.85 -24.99
N VAL A 415 6.35 12.44 -24.98
CA VAL A 415 6.83 11.39 -24.05
C VAL A 415 6.59 11.83 -22.60
N ASN A 416 5.84 11.00 -21.87
CA ASN A 416 5.54 11.18 -20.45
C ASN A 416 5.96 9.91 -19.71
N ASP A 417 7.22 9.89 -19.28
CA ASP A 417 7.81 8.76 -18.55
C ASP A 417 8.43 9.27 -17.25
N ASN A 418 8.78 8.35 -16.36
CA ASN A 418 9.52 8.65 -15.16
C ASN A 418 10.83 9.39 -15.51
N PRO A 419 11.22 10.44 -14.76
CA PRO A 419 12.57 10.96 -14.86
C PRO A 419 13.56 9.82 -14.56
N GLU A 420 14.61 9.67 -15.39
CA GLU A 420 15.61 8.61 -15.22
C GLU A 420 16.08 8.55 -13.75
N PRO A 421 15.99 7.39 -13.08
CA PRO A 421 16.34 7.29 -11.69
C PRO A 421 17.82 7.64 -11.53
N PRO A 422 18.21 8.50 -10.57
CA PRO A 422 19.61 8.80 -10.34
C PRO A 422 20.33 7.50 -9.98
N ILE A 423 21.23 7.06 -10.85
CA ILE A 423 22.03 5.84 -10.64
C ILE A 423 22.91 6.11 -9.42
N VAL A 424 22.48 5.63 -8.25
CA VAL A 424 23.31 5.59 -7.04
C VAL A 424 24.20 4.36 -7.17
N PRO A 425 25.52 4.50 -7.36
CA PRO A 425 26.39 3.33 -7.44
C PRO A 425 26.34 2.60 -6.12
N ILE A 426 26.05 1.29 -6.16
CA ILE A 426 26.24 0.42 -4.98
C ILE A 426 27.69 0.57 -4.56
N GLY A 427 27.92 1.18 -3.39
CA GLY A 427 29.24 1.49 -2.90
C GLY A 427 30.07 0.21 -2.80
N THR A 428 31.03 0.05 -3.72
CA THR A 428 31.93 -1.10 -3.72
C THR A 428 32.69 -1.09 -2.41
N VAL A 429 32.51 -2.14 -1.60
CA VAL A 429 33.26 -2.34 -0.36
C VAL A 429 34.74 -2.39 -0.74
N GLY A 430 35.45 -1.31 -0.46
CA GLY A 430 36.85 -1.16 -0.84
C GLY A 430 37.69 -2.25 -0.18
N SER A 431 38.34 -3.09 -0.98
CA SER A 431 39.30 -4.08 -0.49
C SER A 431 40.33 -3.41 0.44
N PRO A 432 40.68 -4.01 1.59
CA PRO A 432 41.60 -3.41 2.54
C PRO A 432 42.95 -3.07 1.88
N ARG A 433 43.26 -1.77 1.79
CA ARG A 433 44.50 -1.30 1.18
C ARG A 433 45.66 -1.55 2.14
N VAL A 434 46.47 -2.57 1.85
CA VAL A 434 47.71 -2.85 2.57
C VAL A 434 48.66 -1.65 2.43
N PRO A 435 49.23 -1.10 3.53
CA PRO A 435 50.20 0.00 3.44
C PRO A 435 51.54 -0.50 2.88
N GLY A 436 51.78 -0.28 1.58
CA GLY A 436 53.11 -0.45 0.96
C GLY A 436 54.00 0.75 1.22
N GLY A 437 55.22 0.52 1.72
CA GLY A 437 56.15 1.56 2.14
C GLY A 437 56.88 2.32 1.02
N ASN A 438 57.53 3.42 1.40
CA ASN A 438 58.29 4.30 0.51
C ASN A 438 59.46 3.59 -0.22
N GLY A 439 59.62 3.89 -1.51
CA GLY A 439 60.81 3.59 -2.31
C GLY A 439 61.03 4.70 -3.35
N ASN A 440 62.25 5.23 -3.44
CA ASN A 440 62.56 6.48 -4.13
C ASN A 440 63.36 6.25 -5.43
N THR A 441 62.92 6.85 -6.55
CA THR A 441 63.73 7.31 -7.72
C THR A 441 64.59 6.33 -8.55
N PRO A 442 65.10 6.70 -9.74
CA PRO A 442 64.64 7.69 -10.75
C PRO A 442 64.50 7.07 -12.18
N GLY A 443 63.98 7.84 -13.14
CA GLY A 443 63.55 7.33 -14.45
C GLY A 443 64.54 7.39 -15.62
N THR A 444 63.97 7.11 -16.80
CA THR A 444 64.47 7.39 -18.16
C THR A 444 63.25 7.83 -19.01
N GLY A 445 63.47 8.64 -20.05
CA GLY A 445 62.39 9.12 -20.93
C GLY A 445 62.82 9.14 -22.39
N ASP A 446 61.90 9.45 -23.29
CA ASP A 446 62.16 9.76 -24.70
C ASP A 446 61.03 10.66 -25.29
N VAL A 447 61.31 11.35 -26.42
CA VAL A 447 60.73 12.68 -26.72
C VAL A 447 60.33 12.92 -28.20
N LYS A 448 59.08 13.43 -28.42
CA LYS A 448 58.55 14.21 -29.59
C LYS A 448 58.47 13.55 -30.98
N PRO A 449 57.87 14.19 -32.05
CA PRO A 449 57.23 15.53 -32.17
C PRO A 449 55.75 15.54 -32.68
N GLY A 450 55.03 16.67 -32.80
CA GLY A 450 55.30 18.02 -32.28
C GLY A 450 54.83 19.25 -33.12
N THR A 451 53.56 19.36 -33.52
CA THR A 451 53.00 20.36 -34.49
C THR A 451 51.53 20.72 -34.16
N THR A 452 50.88 21.88 -34.48
CA THR A 452 51.26 23.29 -34.81
C THR A 452 50.02 24.21 -34.63
N LYS A 453 50.15 25.56 -34.71
CA LYS A 453 49.04 26.57 -34.65
C LYS A 453 49.42 27.86 -35.42
N PRO A 454 48.46 28.70 -35.87
CA PRO A 454 48.30 30.09 -35.32
C PRO A 454 46.79 30.46 -35.14
N THR A 455 46.24 31.25 -34.20
CA THR A 455 46.58 32.47 -33.39
C THR A 455 46.22 33.83 -34.00
N GLU A 456 45.07 34.35 -33.55
CA GLU A 456 44.74 35.71 -33.08
C GLU A 456 43.42 35.62 -32.26
N GLY A 457 42.97 36.58 -31.44
CA GLY A 457 43.61 37.80 -30.93
C GLY A 457 42.77 38.55 -29.87
N VAL A 458 43.33 38.75 -28.66
CA VAL A 458 43.40 40.00 -27.84
C VAL A 458 42.11 40.89 -27.75
N ASN A 459 41.45 41.12 -26.59
CA ASN A 459 41.95 41.76 -25.34
C ASN A 459 41.04 41.54 -24.09
N THR A 460 41.58 41.74 -22.88
CA THR A 460 40.89 41.94 -21.56
C THR A 460 41.39 43.30 -20.97
N PRO A 461 41.02 43.84 -19.77
CA PRO A 461 40.48 43.29 -18.49
C PRO A 461 39.19 44.03 -18.00
N GLY A 462 38.59 43.88 -16.79
CA GLY A 462 38.76 43.06 -15.58
C GLY A 462 38.11 43.78 -14.36
N GLY A 463 37.72 43.09 -13.26
CA GLY A 463 37.39 43.77 -11.97
C GLY A 463 36.10 43.37 -11.21
N ALA A 464 36.31 42.67 -10.08
CA ALA A 464 35.50 42.44 -8.86
C ALA A 464 34.06 43.00 -8.61
N VAL A 465 33.13 42.07 -8.27
CA VAL A 465 32.28 41.88 -7.04
C VAL A 465 31.91 43.09 -6.11
N PRO A 466 30.83 43.02 -5.28
CA PRO A 466 29.38 43.11 -5.55
C PRO A 466 28.65 44.23 -4.75
N ARG A 467 27.33 44.45 -4.93
CA ARG A 467 26.37 44.77 -3.82
C ARG A 467 24.88 44.77 -4.19
N THR A 468 24.05 44.75 -3.14
CA THR A 468 22.59 44.52 -3.03
C THR A 468 21.69 45.73 -3.40
N PRO A 469 20.35 45.54 -3.53
CA PRO A 469 19.48 46.47 -4.27
C PRO A 469 18.96 47.68 -3.47
N GLY A 470 18.69 48.77 -4.20
CA GLY A 470 18.00 49.96 -3.70
C GLY A 470 16.57 50.08 -4.22
N ASN A 471 15.63 50.33 -3.31
CA ASN A 471 14.23 50.64 -3.58
C ASN A 471 14.08 52.11 -4.03
N ASN A 472 13.11 52.44 -4.91
CA ASN A 472 12.54 53.79 -4.98
C ASN A 472 11.26 53.90 -5.82
N THR A 473 10.35 54.74 -5.35
CA THR A 473 9.00 55.00 -5.90
C THR A 473 8.84 56.46 -6.30
N SER A 474 8.14 56.72 -7.41
CA SER A 474 7.47 57.99 -7.76
C SER A 474 6.52 57.68 -8.94
N GLY A 475 5.20 57.81 -8.85
CA GLY A 475 4.44 59.08 -8.79
C GLY A 475 3.96 59.44 -10.20
N GLY A 476 2.72 59.88 -10.49
CA GLY A 476 1.54 60.11 -9.64
C GLY A 476 0.76 61.34 -10.15
N THR A 477 -0.42 61.15 -10.75
CA THR A 477 -1.32 62.26 -11.13
C THR A 477 -2.80 61.85 -11.23
N ALA A 478 -3.68 62.61 -10.58
CA ALA A 478 -5.13 62.69 -10.80
C ALA A 478 -5.48 64.14 -11.21
N PRO A 479 -6.66 64.46 -11.81
CA PRO A 479 -7.97 64.56 -11.11
C PRO A 479 -9.16 64.01 -11.97
N ALA A 480 -10.46 64.13 -11.63
CA ALA A 480 -11.27 64.10 -10.39
C ALA A 480 -12.79 64.21 -10.77
N LYS A 481 -13.71 64.33 -9.78
CA LYS A 481 -15.19 64.54 -9.87
C LYS A 481 -16.04 63.32 -10.28
N ASP A 482 -17.28 63.10 -9.82
CA ASP A 482 -18.07 63.58 -8.64
C ASP A 482 -19.39 62.73 -8.56
N VAL A 483 -20.23 62.92 -7.52
CA VAL A 483 -21.67 62.55 -7.41
C VAL A 483 -22.09 61.11 -7.00
N SER A 484 -22.30 60.97 -5.68
CA SER A 484 -23.38 60.30 -4.91
C SER A 484 -24.32 59.18 -5.46
N LYS A 485 -24.60 58.24 -4.52
CA LYS A 485 -25.92 57.81 -3.96
C LYS A 485 -26.56 56.45 -4.33
N GLU A 486 -27.18 55.90 -3.26
CA GLU A 486 -28.33 54.96 -3.16
C GLU A 486 -28.14 53.43 -3.09
N GLU A 487 -29.03 52.83 -2.28
CA GLU A 487 -29.10 51.45 -1.76
C GLU A 487 -30.56 50.95 -1.93
N PRO A 488 -30.82 49.67 -2.22
CA PRO A 488 -32.18 49.13 -2.06
C PRO A 488 -32.31 47.77 -1.32
N LYS A 489 -32.79 47.84 -0.08
CA LYS A 489 -33.89 47.07 0.57
C LYS A 489 -34.20 45.57 0.23
N LYS A 490 -34.11 44.76 1.30
CA LYS A 490 -35.12 43.85 1.91
C LYS A 490 -35.61 42.56 1.22
N ARG A 491 -35.59 41.46 2.01
CA ARG A 491 -36.80 40.63 2.31
C ARG A 491 -36.68 39.75 3.59
N THR A 492 -37.58 40.04 4.54
CA THR A 492 -38.30 39.21 5.54
C THR A 492 -38.12 37.66 5.53
N ARG A 493 -38.29 36.93 6.65
CA ARG A 493 -39.46 36.94 7.57
C ARG A 493 -39.19 36.25 8.94
N VAL A 494 -40.01 36.56 9.94
CA VAL A 494 -39.96 36.04 11.34
C VAL A 494 -41.15 35.10 11.62
N TRP A 495 -40.95 34.11 12.51
CA TRP A 495 -41.98 33.53 13.39
C TRP A 495 -41.37 33.36 14.79
N GLY A 496 -42.18 33.47 15.86
CA GLY A 496 -41.69 33.36 17.23
C GLY A 496 -42.75 32.90 18.23
N TRP A 497 -42.26 32.22 19.27
CA TRP A 497 -42.85 31.83 20.56
C TRP A 497 -41.62 31.58 21.49
N GLY A 498 -41.59 31.75 22.81
CA GLY A 498 -42.50 32.26 23.82
C GLY A 498 -41.83 32.02 25.20
N THR A 499 -41.91 32.95 26.16
CA THR A 499 -41.27 32.83 27.50
C THR A 499 -42.08 31.96 28.47
N PRO A 500 -41.43 31.34 29.48
CA PRO A 500 -41.45 31.89 30.86
C PRO A 500 -40.03 31.88 31.51
N SER A 501 -39.57 32.95 32.18
CA SER A 501 -39.70 33.22 33.64
C SER A 501 -39.46 32.01 34.56
N SER A 502 -38.66 31.98 35.63
CA SER A 502 -37.70 32.90 36.29
C SER A 502 -37.45 32.33 37.71
N SER A 503 -36.22 32.03 38.10
CA SER A 503 -35.71 31.87 39.49
C SER A 503 -34.30 31.26 39.45
N SER A 504 -33.39 31.50 40.39
CA SER A 504 -33.26 32.62 41.34
C SER A 504 -31.78 32.73 41.73
N SER A 505 -31.35 33.96 41.99
CA SER A 505 -30.02 34.37 42.49
C SER A 505 -29.33 33.44 43.50
N SER A 506 -28.03 33.20 43.28
CA SER A 506 -27.00 33.24 44.32
C SER A 506 -25.68 33.73 43.70
N GLU A 507 -25.16 34.86 44.17
CA GLU A 507 -23.78 35.26 43.96
C GLU A 507 -22.92 34.62 45.05
N GLU A 508 -21.75 34.06 44.69
CA GLU A 508 -20.66 33.83 45.65
C GLU A 508 -19.34 34.32 45.01
N GLU A 509 -18.49 34.88 45.87
CA GLU A 509 -17.42 35.81 45.47
C GLU A 509 -16.17 35.15 44.89
N GLU A 510 -15.48 35.96 44.08
CA GLU A 510 -14.15 35.73 43.56
C GLU A 510 -13.11 35.58 44.70
N SER A 511 -12.30 34.52 44.65
CA SER A 511 -11.02 34.49 45.36
C SER A 511 -9.94 33.81 44.52
N THR A 512 -8.92 34.59 44.16
CA THR A 512 -7.79 34.15 43.32
C THR A 512 -6.58 33.76 44.20
N PRO A 513 -6.09 32.51 44.14
CA PRO A 513 -4.81 32.14 44.73
C PRO A 513 -3.67 32.33 43.72
N THR A 514 -2.63 33.02 44.16
CA THR A 514 -1.39 33.34 43.43
C THR A 514 -0.69 32.15 42.78
N ARG A 515 -0.20 32.38 41.55
CA ARG A 515 0.64 31.48 40.74
C ARG A 515 2.03 31.29 41.33
N SER A 516 2.30 30.11 41.91
CA SER A 516 3.66 29.69 42.29
C SER A 516 4.49 29.33 41.04
N THR A 517 5.60 30.02 40.80
CA THR A 517 6.59 29.63 39.79
C THR A 517 7.49 28.51 40.29
N PRO A 518 7.67 27.39 39.56
CA PRO A 518 8.59 26.34 39.96
C PRO A 518 10.05 26.78 39.74
N THR A 519 10.86 26.71 40.81
CA THR A 519 12.30 26.96 40.74
C THR A 519 12.98 25.84 39.93
N ARG A 520 13.61 26.19 38.82
CA ARG A 520 14.37 25.27 37.97
C ARG A 520 15.68 24.87 38.67
N THR A 521 15.76 23.65 39.18
CA THR A 521 17.04 23.01 39.49
C THR A 521 17.73 22.60 38.19
N GLU A 522 18.99 23.01 38.03
CA GLU A 522 19.83 22.63 36.90
C GLU A 522 20.51 21.29 37.21
N PRO A 523 20.31 20.22 36.40
CA PRO A 523 20.95 18.94 36.64
C PRO A 523 22.44 19.00 36.26
N THR A 524 23.31 18.79 37.24
CA THR A 524 24.76 18.74 37.04
C THR A 524 25.15 17.67 36.03
N ARG A 525 25.76 18.08 34.91
CA ARG A 525 26.24 17.16 33.86
C ARG A 525 27.41 16.32 34.38
N THR A 526 27.15 15.06 34.74
CA THR A 526 28.21 14.08 34.94
C THR A 526 28.80 13.66 33.59
N THR A 527 30.11 13.74 33.45
CA THR A 527 30.83 13.25 32.27
C THR A 527 31.00 11.74 32.39
N PRO A 528 30.56 10.92 31.43
CA PRO A 528 30.76 9.48 31.49
C PRO A 528 32.26 9.15 31.30
N THR A 529 32.86 8.53 32.31
CA THR A 529 34.24 8.02 32.22
C THR A 529 34.30 6.89 31.21
N ARG A 530 35.08 7.08 30.14
CA ARG A 530 35.31 6.08 29.10
C ARG A 530 36.07 4.87 29.68
N THR A 531 35.37 3.77 29.91
CA THR A 531 36.02 2.47 30.12
C THR A 531 36.49 1.89 28.79
N THR A 532 37.77 1.54 28.71
CA THR A 532 38.33 0.86 27.54
C THR A 532 37.97 -0.63 27.61
N PRO A 533 37.29 -1.22 26.62
CA PRO A 533 37.04 -2.66 26.61
C PRO A 533 38.35 -3.41 26.40
N THR A 534 38.73 -4.26 27.35
CA THR A 534 39.80 -5.23 27.18
C THR A 534 39.38 -6.29 26.19
N HIS A 535 40.11 -6.41 25.07
CA HIS A 535 39.95 -7.50 24.12
C HIS A 535 40.28 -8.85 24.80
N THR A 536 39.29 -9.75 24.86
CA THR A 536 39.55 -11.18 25.02
C THR A 536 39.69 -11.83 23.65
N THR A 537 40.83 -12.50 23.43
CA THR A 537 41.07 -13.25 22.19
C THR A 537 40.21 -14.52 22.17
N PRO A 538 39.41 -14.79 21.12
CA PRO A 538 38.63 -16.02 21.05
C PRO A 538 39.55 -17.21 20.80
N THR A 539 39.54 -18.19 21.72
CA THR A 539 40.28 -19.44 21.57
C THR A 539 39.70 -20.27 20.43
N ARG A 540 40.53 -20.58 19.43
CA ARG A 540 40.17 -21.42 18.27
C ARG A 540 39.84 -22.85 18.71
N THR A 541 38.56 -23.23 18.64
CA THR A 541 38.14 -24.63 18.72
C THR A 541 38.24 -25.28 17.33
N THR A 542 38.91 -26.43 17.26
CA THR A 542 39.04 -27.22 16.02
C THR A 542 37.81 -28.11 15.87
N PRO A 543 37.08 -28.08 14.73
CA PRO A 543 35.94 -28.97 14.54
C PRO A 543 36.41 -30.42 14.36
N THR A 544 35.93 -31.32 15.21
CA THR A 544 36.09 -32.77 15.04
C THR A 544 35.20 -33.27 13.90
N ARG A 545 35.80 -34.03 12.98
CA ARG A 545 35.15 -34.59 11.79
C ARG A 545 34.28 -35.79 12.17
N SER A 546 32.96 -35.61 12.19
CA SER A 546 32.00 -36.72 12.22
C SER A 546 31.81 -37.31 10.82
N THR A 547 31.98 -38.62 10.70
CA THR A 547 31.70 -39.38 9.46
C THR A 547 30.20 -39.65 9.31
N PRO A 548 29.61 -39.52 8.11
CA PRO A 548 28.19 -39.80 7.91
C PRO A 548 27.91 -41.30 7.91
N THR A 549 27.02 -41.76 8.78
CA THR A 549 26.50 -43.14 8.77
C THR A 549 25.44 -43.28 7.67
N ARG A 550 25.65 -44.21 6.75
CA ARG A 550 24.73 -44.50 5.64
C ARG A 550 23.47 -45.20 6.14
N THR A 551 22.33 -44.54 6.07
CA THR A 551 21.00 -45.15 6.27
C THR A 551 20.48 -45.72 4.95
N THR A 552 19.97 -46.96 4.99
CA THR A 552 19.34 -47.63 3.84
C THR A 552 17.82 -47.46 3.94
N PRO A 553 17.10 -47.08 2.88
CA PRO A 553 15.64 -46.91 2.94
C PRO A 553 14.92 -48.26 3.01
N THR A 554 14.20 -48.51 4.10
CA THR A 554 13.27 -49.63 4.23
C THR A 554 11.93 -49.30 3.55
N ARG A 555 11.58 -50.08 2.52
CA ARG A 555 10.32 -49.97 1.78
C ARG A 555 9.18 -50.64 2.55
N SER A 556 8.27 -49.87 3.13
CA SER A 556 7.02 -50.37 3.72
C SER A 556 5.89 -50.38 2.69
N THR A 557 5.49 -51.58 2.25
CA THR A 557 4.31 -51.78 1.38
C THR A 557 3.06 -52.07 2.21
N PRO A 558 1.93 -51.34 2.02
CA PRO A 558 0.66 -51.76 2.60
C PRO A 558 0.08 -52.93 1.79
N ARG A 559 -0.11 -54.08 2.44
CA ARG A 559 -0.86 -55.22 1.88
C ARG A 559 -2.00 -55.60 2.82
N THR A 560 -3.19 -55.07 2.58
CA THR A 560 -4.41 -55.51 3.25
C THR A 560 -4.96 -56.76 2.55
N THR A 561 -5.07 -57.86 3.28
CA THR A 561 -5.75 -59.10 2.85
C THR A 561 -7.00 -59.26 3.71
N PRO A 562 -8.19 -59.54 3.16
CA PRO A 562 -9.43 -59.50 3.94
C PRO A 562 -9.60 -60.73 4.83
N THR A 563 -9.91 -60.50 6.12
CA THR A 563 -10.35 -61.54 7.05
C THR A 563 -11.85 -61.80 6.89
N ARG A 564 -12.19 -63.03 6.50
CA ARG A 564 -13.57 -63.53 6.33
C ARG A 564 -14.14 -64.01 7.66
N SER A 565 -15.17 -63.34 8.19
CA SER A 565 -16.02 -63.85 9.26
C SER A 565 -17.28 -64.52 8.69
N THR A 566 -17.63 -65.71 9.20
CA THR A 566 -18.78 -66.50 8.73
C THR A 566 -20.10 -66.09 9.40
N PRO A 567 -21.25 -66.21 8.71
CA PRO A 567 -22.53 -65.70 9.21
C PRO A 567 -23.28 -66.68 10.11
N THR A 568 -23.87 -66.18 11.20
CA THR A 568 -24.90 -66.89 11.96
C THR A 568 -26.30 -66.53 11.44
N ARG A 569 -27.08 -67.56 11.11
CA ARG A 569 -28.44 -67.46 10.54
C ARG A 569 -29.49 -67.52 11.65
N SER A 570 -30.38 -66.52 11.71
CA SER A 570 -31.65 -66.60 12.45
C SER A 570 -32.81 -66.21 11.54
N THR A 571 -33.83 -67.06 11.47
CA THR A 571 -34.94 -67.02 10.50
C THR A 571 -36.05 -66.01 10.86
N PRO A 572 -36.80 -65.50 9.88
CA PRO A 572 -37.85 -64.49 10.10
C PRO A 572 -39.19 -65.10 10.57
N ARG A 573 -39.98 -64.31 11.31
CA ARG A 573 -41.43 -64.50 11.47
C ARG A 573 -42.17 -63.25 10.99
N THR A 574 -43.35 -63.50 10.42
CA THR A 574 -44.24 -62.58 9.70
C THR A 574 -45.10 -61.70 10.63
N PRO A 575 -45.74 -60.63 10.10
CA PRO A 575 -46.25 -59.51 10.90
C PRO A 575 -47.72 -59.67 11.35
N SER A 576 -48.12 -58.86 12.34
CA SER A 576 -49.53 -58.60 12.66
C SER A 576 -49.83 -57.10 12.73
N ARG A 577 -51.08 -56.75 12.40
CA ARG A 577 -51.59 -55.42 12.09
C ARG A 577 -52.41 -54.89 13.28
N GLY A 578 -52.46 -53.55 13.45
CA GLY A 578 -53.42 -52.85 14.32
C GLY A 578 -52.87 -52.45 15.70
N GLY A 579 -53.26 -51.31 16.28
CA GLY A 579 -54.12 -50.25 15.74
C GLY A 579 -54.43 -49.15 16.78
N ARG A 580 -54.89 -47.99 16.30
CA ARG A 580 -55.61 -46.88 16.99
C ARG A 580 -55.30 -46.57 18.47
N GLY A 581 -54.95 -45.29 18.69
CA GLY A 581 -55.79 -44.38 19.47
C GLY A 581 -55.45 -44.20 20.95
N GLY A 582 -55.38 -42.94 21.37
CA GLY A 582 -55.05 -42.46 22.71
C GLY A 582 -54.64 -41.00 22.64
#